data_AF-F9WZ86-F1
#
_entry.id   AF-F9WZ86-F1
#
_cell.length_a   1.000
_cell.length_b   1.000
_cell.length_c   1.000
_cell.angle_alpha   90.00
_cell.angle_beta   90.00
_cell.angle_gamma   90.00
#
_symmetry.space_group_name_H-M   'P 1'
#
loop_
_entity.id
_entity.type
_entity.pdbx_description
1 polymer ?
#
loop_
_entity_poly.entity_id
_entity_poly.type
_entity_poly.pdbx_seq_one_letter_code
_entity_poly.pdbx_strand_id
1 'polypeptide(L)'
;RVYTNGYVPPPKLPWKTSTANALRGFWKWFLTPVGFLVTLYGLNVVAWGGMLFLLLCGAAPAMCWADDSEQGWVYDCNHIDSARRRWIEYNSQTLNALFCVTGFGLIPWRFRDLYYIMAYRMISERKHGKAKKMQPLRKLAGHYRNWFRLPGSDTLDCELGAEHAAPQTASIPLPESKRPIDPPTGHRAPPTAIWKADFFIWCQVWNTFFQACLCGFMWGMNRIERPSWSTGLFVALACGIAGIGGIVSYIEGRRVKKVEGVPPTAAQLAALGADQD
;
A
#
# COMPACT_ATOMS: atom_id res chain seq x y z
N ARG A 1 -24.76 1.13 19.68
CA ARG A 1 -25.13 -0.17 19.08
C ARG A 1 -24.71 -1.23 20.07
N VAL A 2 -25.67 -1.85 20.74
CA VAL A 2 -25.41 -3.05 21.54
C VAL A 2 -25.35 -4.20 20.53
N TYR A 3 -24.21 -4.88 20.46
CA TYR A 3 -24.05 -6.03 19.57
C TYR A 3 -24.74 -7.24 20.20
N THR A 4 -25.36 -8.10 19.39
CA THR A 4 -26.11 -9.27 19.85
C THR A 4 -25.29 -10.25 20.69
N ASN A 5 -23.96 -10.21 20.54
CA ASN A 5 -23.03 -11.13 21.19
C ASN A 5 -22.35 -10.51 22.43
N GLY A 6 -22.87 -9.41 22.98
CA GLY A 6 -22.28 -8.75 24.15
C GLY A 6 -20.95 -8.02 23.88
N TYR A 7 -20.51 -7.93 22.62
CA TYR A 7 -19.31 -7.17 22.25
C TYR A 7 -19.49 -5.68 22.60
N VAL A 8 -18.69 -5.21 23.55
CA VAL A 8 -18.56 -3.79 23.84
C VAL A 8 -17.36 -3.27 23.06
N PRO A 9 -17.53 -2.32 22.12
CA PRO A 9 -16.39 -1.76 21.40
C PRO A 9 -15.44 -1.12 22.41
N PRO A 10 -14.11 -1.33 22.29
CA PRO A 10 -13.17 -0.80 23.25
C PRO A 10 -13.32 0.72 23.37
N PRO A 11 -13.26 1.28 24.60
CA PRO A 11 -13.40 2.71 24.81
C PRO A 11 -12.31 3.45 24.02
N LYS A 12 -12.66 4.65 23.52
CA LYS A 12 -11.70 5.52 22.82
C LYS A 12 -10.62 5.93 23.81
N LEU A 13 -9.42 5.40 23.63
CA LEU A 13 -8.27 5.77 24.45
C LEU A 13 -7.97 7.27 24.29
N PRO A 14 -7.62 7.99 25.38
CA PRO A 14 -7.20 9.37 25.27
C PRO A 14 -6.00 9.51 24.35
N TRP A 15 -5.95 10.59 23.57
CA TRP A 15 -4.96 10.78 22.49
C TRP A 15 -3.52 10.51 22.94
N LYS A 16 -3.13 10.99 24.14
CA LYS A 16 -1.80 10.76 24.72
C LYS A 16 -1.47 9.27 24.88
N THR A 17 -2.39 8.49 25.44
CA THR A 17 -2.20 7.04 25.64
C THR A 17 -2.19 6.27 24.33
N SER A 18 -3.05 6.66 23.38
CA SER A 18 -3.07 6.08 22.03
C SER A 18 -1.74 6.33 21.30
N THR A 19 -1.25 7.57 21.32
CA THR A 19 0.03 7.95 20.73
C THR A 19 1.20 7.25 21.43
N ALA A 20 1.19 7.15 22.76
CA ALA A 20 2.24 6.43 23.50
C ALA A 20 2.26 4.93 23.17
N ASN A 21 1.10 4.29 23.05
CA ASN A 21 1.00 2.88 22.65
C ASN A 21 1.45 2.67 21.20
N ALA A 22 1.06 3.56 20.29
CA ALA A 22 1.52 3.54 18.91
C ALA A 22 3.05 3.73 18.83
N LEU A 23 3.62 4.65 19.60
CA LEU A 23 5.07 4.90 19.64
C LEU A 23 5.83 3.70 20.20
N ARG A 24 5.34 3.08 21.28
CA ARG A 24 5.94 1.84 21.82
C ARG A 24 5.88 0.69 20.83
N GLY A 25 4.75 0.53 20.14
CA GLY A 25 4.59 -0.47 19.07
C GLY A 25 5.53 -0.22 17.91
N PHE A 26 5.62 1.04 17.47
CA PHE A 26 6.57 1.47 16.43
C PHE A 26 8.01 1.22 16.85
N TRP A 27 8.41 1.56 18.08
CA TRP A 27 9.78 1.36 18.56
C TRP A 27 10.17 -0.12 18.59
N LYS A 28 9.27 -0.98 19.06
CA LYS A 28 9.48 -2.44 19.03
C LYS A 28 9.64 -2.95 17.59
N TRP A 29 8.82 -2.45 16.67
CA TRP A 29 8.91 -2.81 15.25
C TRP A 29 10.18 -2.25 14.59
N PHE A 30 10.56 -1.01 14.88
CA PHE A 30 11.77 -0.36 14.39
C PHE A 30 13.04 -1.10 14.79
N LEU A 31 13.09 -1.67 15.99
CA LEU A 31 14.21 -2.49 16.45
C LEU A 31 14.29 -3.86 15.74
N THR A 32 13.28 -4.28 14.97
CA THR A 32 13.41 -5.46 14.12
C THR A 32 14.29 -5.13 12.91
N PRO A 33 15.13 -6.07 12.40
CA PRO A 33 16.01 -5.80 11.26
C PRO A 33 15.26 -5.29 10.02
N VAL A 34 14.09 -5.88 9.74
CA VAL A 34 13.23 -5.45 8.62
C VAL A 34 12.62 -4.08 8.89
N GLY A 35 12.11 -3.83 10.10
CA GLY A 35 11.53 -2.54 10.45
C GLY A 35 12.55 -1.40 10.38
N PHE A 36 13.77 -1.62 10.89
CA PHE A 36 14.87 -0.67 10.79
C PHE A 36 15.18 -0.29 9.34
N LEU A 37 15.36 -1.29 8.47
CA LEU A 37 15.67 -1.07 7.05
C LEU A 37 14.53 -0.33 6.32
N VAL A 38 13.28 -0.68 6.62
CA VAL A 38 12.11 0.01 6.03
C VAL A 38 12.03 1.45 6.50
N THR A 39 12.28 1.73 7.79
CA THR A 39 12.32 3.10 8.31
C THR A 39 13.45 3.91 7.69
N LEU A 40 14.66 3.35 7.60
CA LEU A 40 15.80 4.00 6.97
C LEU A 40 15.52 4.32 5.49
N TYR A 41 14.92 3.37 4.76
CA TYR A 41 14.48 3.57 3.38
C TYR A 41 13.45 4.72 3.28
N GLY A 42 12.42 4.70 4.13
CA GLY A 42 11.38 5.75 4.14
C GLY A 42 11.95 7.14 4.44
N LEU A 43 12.88 7.23 5.40
CA LEU A 43 13.58 8.48 5.72
C LEU A 43 14.41 8.99 4.53
N ASN A 44 15.08 8.10 3.79
CA ASN A 44 15.81 8.47 2.58
C ASN A 44 14.87 9.02 1.51
N VAL A 45 13.76 8.34 1.22
CA VAL A 45 12.77 8.81 0.25
C VAL A 45 12.25 10.21 0.62
N VAL A 46 11.94 10.44 1.90
CA VAL A 46 11.47 11.75 2.38
C VAL A 46 12.57 12.81 2.31
N ALA A 47 13.82 12.48 2.67
CA ALA A 47 14.93 13.42 2.65
C ALA A 47 15.27 13.88 1.22
N TRP A 48 15.49 12.95 0.29
CA TRP A 48 15.78 13.27 -1.11
C TRP A 48 14.56 13.87 -1.82
N GLY A 49 13.35 13.40 -1.50
CA GLY A 49 12.10 13.94 -2.02
C GLY A 49 11.85 15.38 -1.56
N GLY A 50 12.06 15.62 -0.26
CA GLY A 50 11.95 16.95 0.34
C GLY A 50 12.99 17.93 -0.22
N MET A 51 14.24 17.49 -0.38
CA MET A 51 15.28 18.31 -1.00
C MET A 51 14.94 18.65 -2.46
N LEU A 52 14.48 17.68 -3.25
CA LEU A 52 14.01 17.95 -4.63
C LEU A 52 12.89 18.99 -4.63
N PHE A 53 11.90 18.84 -3.74
CA PHE A 53 10.78 19.78 -3.62
C PHE A 53 11.26 21.20 -3.26
N LEU A 54 12.14 21.34 -2.27
CA LEU A 54 12.71 22.63 -1.86
C LEU A 54 13.48 23.31 -3.01
N LEU A 55 14.26 22.54 -3.76
CA LEU A 55 14.99 23.04 -4.94
C LEU A 55 14.05 23.46 -6.08
N LEU A 56 12.92 22.77 -6.26
CA LEU A 56 11.91 23.15 -7.25
C LEU A 56 11.17 24.43 -6.85
N CYS A 57 10.86 24.60 -5.56
CA CYS A 57 10.25 25.82 -5.01
C CYS A 57 11.20 27.03 -4.95
N GLY A 58 12.48 26.87 -5.28
CA GLY A 58 13.46 27.97 -5.25
C GLY A 58 13.90 28.35 -3.83
N ALA A 59 13.76 27.45 -2.85
CA ALA A 59 14.10 27.71 -1.44
C ALA A 59 15.62 27.85 -1.18
N ALA A 60 16.46 27.65 -2.21
CA ALA A 60 17.91 27.79 -2.14
C ALA A 60 18.44 28.75 -3.22
N PRO A 61 18.22 30.08 -3.08
CA PRO A 61 18.64 31.08 -4.07
C PRO A 61 20.16 31.14 -4.24
N ALA A 62 20.93 30.78 -3.21
CA ALA A 62 22.38 30.70 -3.26
C ALA A 62 22.91 29.67 -4.27
N MET A 63 22.09 28.68 -4.67
CA MET A 63 22.48 27.64 -5.64
C MET A 63 22.22 28.02 -7.10
N CYS A 64 21.69 29.23 -7.34
CA CYS A 64 21.39 29.76 -8.68
C CYS A 64 22.56 30.52 -9.32
N TRP A 65 23.68 30.66 -8.61
CA TRP A 65 24.90 31.18 -9.21
C TRP A 65 25.54 30.09 -10.09
N ALA A 66 25.85 30.45 -11.32
CA ALA A 66 26.61 29.63 -12.25
C ALA A 66 27.81 30.43 -12.77
N ASP A 67 28.92 29.74 -12.98
CA ASP A 67 30.09 30.30 -13.65
C ASP A 67 29.90 30.10 -15.15
N ASP A 68 29.79 31.19 -15.90
CA ASP A 68 29.77 31.20 -17.35
C ASP A 68 31.17 31.52 -17.85
N SER A 69 31.78 30.60 -18.60
CA SER A 69 33.15 30.72 -19.09
C SER A 69 33.39 31.96 -19.96
N GLU A 70 32.32 32.56 -20.52
CA GLU A 70 32.41 33.77 -21.33
C GLU A 70 32.08 35.08 -20.57
N GLN A 71 31.28 35.02 -19.49
CA GLN A 71 30.71 36.21 -18.84
C GLN A 71 30.97 36.31 -17.33
N GLY A 72 31.65 35.32 -16.74
CA GLY A 72 31.89 35.25 -15.29
C GLY A 72 30.67 34.73 -14.53
N TRP A 73 30.52 35.13 -13.26
CA TRP A 73 29.42 34.64 -12.41
C TRP A 73 28.07 35.25 -12.80
N VAL A 74 27.18 34.43 -13.34
CA VAL A 74 25.82 34.81 -13.73
C VAL A 74 24.80 34.24 -12.74
N TYR A 75 23.83 35.05 -12.32
CA TYR A 75 22.70 34.60 -11.52
C TYR A 75 21.59 34.09 -12.45
N ASP A 76 21.66 32.80 -12.80
CA ASP A 76 20.61 32.11 -13.54
C ASP A 76 20.33 30.72 -12.96
N CYS A 77 19.16 30.60 -12.36
CA CYS A 77 18.68 29.36 -11.76
C CYS A 77 18.46 28.23 -12.76
N ASN A 78 18.27 28.54 -14.05
CA ASN A 78 18.04 27.55 -15.11
C ASN A 78 19.32 27.19 -15.87
N HIS A 79 20.44 27.87 -15.57
CA HIS A 79 21.73 27.58 -16.19
C HIS A 79 22.10 26.12 -16.01
N ILE A 80 22.63 25.48 -17.06
CA ILE A 80 22.87 24.04 -17.06
C ILE A 80 23.86 23.66 -15.96
N ASP A 81 24.87 24.48 -15.72
CA ASP A 81 25.94 24.24 -14.73
C ASP A 81 25.68 24.81 -13.33
N SER A 82 24.51 25.44 -13.14
CA SER A 82 24.09 25.90 -11.81
C SER A 82 24.11 24.73 -10.81
N ALA A 83 24.53 25.03 -9.57
CA ALA A 83 24.53 24.02 -8.50
C ALA A 83 23.12 23.45 -8.31
N ARG A 84 22.08 24.29 -8.44
CA ARG A 84 20.67 23.87 -8.39
C ARG A 84 20.37 22.74 -9.38
N ARG A 85 20.73 22.90 -10.65
CA ARG A 85 20.38 21.93 -11.71
C ARG A 85 21.16 20.61 -11.57
N ARG A 86 22.41 20.67 -11.09
CA ARG A 86 23.19 19.48 -10.71
C ARG A 86 22.54 18.71 -9.55
N TRP A 87 22.14 19.41 -8.49
CA TRP A 87 21.47 18.77 -7.36
C TRP A 87 20.09 18.22 -7.73
N ILE A 88 19.32 18.91 -8.58
CA ILE A 88 18.04 18.37 -9.09
C ILE A 88 18.28 17.02 -9.79
N GLU A 89 19.34 16.89 -10.60
CA GLU A 89 19.68 15.61 -11.25
C GLU A 89 20.07 14.55 -10.21
N TYR A 90 20.95 14.85 -9.25
CA TYR A 90 21.34 13.89 -8.21
C TYR A 90 20.15 13.42 -7.38
N ASN A 91 19.28 14.35 -6.96
CA ASN A 91 18.07 14.01 -6.23
C ASN A 91 17.14 13.14 -7.08
N SER A 92 16.95 13.48 -8.37
CA SER A 92 16.09 12.72 -9.27
C SER A 92 16.62 11.31 -9.50
N GLN A 93 17.93 11.13 -9.69
CA GLN A 93 18.55 9.82 -9.89
C GLN A 93 18.43 8.95 -8.64
N THR A 94 18.70 9.52 -7.46
CA THR A 94 18.55 8.82 -6.17
C THR A 94 17.10 8.41 -5.93
N LEU A 95 16.14 9.31 -6.15
CA LEU A 95 14.71 9.00 -5.99
C LEU A 95 14.23 7.96 -7.00
N ASN A 96 14.68 8.04 -8.25
CA ASN A 96 14.37 7.03 -9.25
C ASN A 96 14.90 5.66 -8.83
N ALA A 97 16.14 5.56 -8.34
CA ALA A 97 16.69 4.32 -7.83
C ALA A 97 15.86 3.78 -6.64
N LEU A 98 15.54 4.63 -5.65
CA LEU A 98 14.72 4.24 -4.50
C LEU A 98 13.33 3.73 -4.92
N PHE A 99 12.66 4.44 -5.83
CA PHE A 99 11.36 4.00 -6.33
C PHE A 99 11.46 2.69 -7.10
N CYS A 100 12.47 2.53 -7.95
CA CYS A 100 12.72 1.29 -8.70
C CYS A 100 12.96 0.10 -7.78
N VAL A 101 13.64 0.25 -6.64
CA VAL A 101 13.81 -0.84 -5.65
C VAL A 101 12.45 -1.39 -5.24
N THR A 102 11.47 -0.53 -4.98
CA THR A 102 10.14 -0.99 -4.57
C THR A 102 9.26 -1.44 -5.74
N GLY A 103 9.23 -0.75 -6.88
CA GLY A 103 8.36 -1.21 -7.96
C GLY A 103 8.90 -2.35 -8.80
N PHE A 104 10.23 -2.54 -8.89
CA PHE A 104 10.83 -3.74 -9.46
C PHE A 104 10.96 -4.87 -8.45
N GLY A 105 11.36 -4.56 -7.21
CA GLY A 105 11.40 -5.55 -6.15
C GLY A 105 10.05 -6.23 -5.96
N LEU A 106 8.93 -5.48 -6.05
CA LEU A 106 7.60 -6.03 -5.89
C LEU A 106 6.98 -6.65 -7.17
N ILE A 107 7.70 -6.68 -8.30
CA ILE A 107 7.22 -7.26 -9.58
C ILE A 107 6.67 -8.69 -9.40
N PRO A 108 7.40 -9.64 -8.79
CA PRO A 108 6.93 -11.02 -8.73
C PRO A 108 5.55 -11.14 -8.05
N TRP A 109 5.33 -10.35 -7.00
CA TRP A 109 4.06 -10.30 -6.29
C TRP A 109 2.96 -9.61 -7.10
N ARG A 110 3.27 -8.48 -7.76
CA ARG A 110 2.30 -7.74 -8.59
C ARG A 110 1.83 -8.57 -9.78
N PHE A 111 2.75 -9.25 -10.47
CA PHE A 111 2.40 -10.10 -11.62
C PHE A 111 1.73 -11.41 -11.21
N ARG A 112 2.07 -11.98 -10.05
CA ARG A 112 1.30 -13.09 -9.48
C ARG A 112 -0.15 -12.68 -9.21
N ASP A 113 -0.35 -11.50 -8.63
CA ASP A 113 -1.69 -11.00 -8.33
C ASP A 113 -2.47 -10.65 -9.63
N LEU A 114 -1.77 -10.10 -10.63
CA LEU A 114 -2.31 -9.92 -11.99
C LEU A 114 -2.69 -11.26 -12.63
N TYR A 115 -1.86 -12.29 -12.49
CA TYR A 115 -2.18 -13.63 -13.00
C TYR A 115 -3.46 -14.18 -12.38
N TYR A 116 -3.64 -14.05 -11.07
CA TYR A 116 -4.86 -14.52 -10.42
C TYR A 116 -6.10 -13.75 -10.87
N ILE A 117 -6.02 -12.43 -10.99
CA ILE A 117 -7.18 -11.65 -11.43
C ILE A 117 -7.53 -11.91 -12.90
N MET A 118 -6.51 -12.06 -13.76
CA MET A 118 -6.70 -12.42 -15.16
C MET A 118 -7.25 -13.84 -15.31
N ALA A 119 -6.75 -14.80 -14.53
CA ALA A 119 -7.29 -16.15 -14.49
C ALA A 119 -8.77 -16.15 -14.10
N TYR A 120 -9.18 -15.36 -13.10
CA TYR A 120 -10.59 -15.20 -12.73
C TYR A 120 -11.45 -14.68 -13.90
N ARG A 121 -10.94 -13.72 -14.69
CA ARG A 121 -11.65 -13.16 -15.85
C ARG A 121 -11.71 -14.11 -17.04
N MET A 122 -10.65 -14.86 -17.30
CA MET A 122 -10.54 -15.76 -18.45
C MET A 122 -11.24 -17.12 -18.22
N ILE A 123 -11.36 -17.57 -16.96
CA ILE A 123 -12.07 -18.82 -16.67
C ILE A 123 -13.58 -18.59 -16.84
N SER A 124 -14.10 -19.09 -17.96
CA SER A 124 -15.54 -19.12 -18.20
C SER A 124 -16.25 -20.05 -17.22
N GLU A 125 -17.28 -19.52 -16.56
CA GLU A 125 -18.12 -20.23 -15.61
C GLU A 125 -18.88 -21.38 -16.27
N ARG A 126 -19.33 -21.20 -17.52
CA ARG A 126 -20.06 -22.21 -18.28
C ARG A 126 -19.20 -23.44 -18.58
N LYS A 127 -17.89 -23.27 -18.78
CA LYS A 127 -16.98 -24.34 -19.22
C LYS A 127 -16.30 -25.07 -18.05
N HIS A 128 -15.96 -24.36 -16.98
CA HIS A 128 -15.14 -24.91 -15.89
C HIS A 128 -15.85 -24.96 -14.53
N GLY A 129 -17.09 -24.46 -14.46
CA GLY A 129 -17.86 -24.37 -13.23
C GLY A 129 -17.43 -23.24 -12.30
N LYS A 130 -18.35 -22.88 -11.38
CA LYS A 130 -18.16 -21.79 -10.40
C LYS A 130 -16.99 -22.04 -9.45
N ALA A 131 -16.77 -23.30 -9.05
CA ALA A 131 -15.70 -23.66 -8.11
C ALA A 131 -14.30 -23.33 -8.66
N LYS A 132 -14.00 -23.71 -9.91
CA LYS A 132 -12.70 -23.44 -10.55
C LYS A 132 -12.50 -21.95 -10.83
N LYS A 133 -13.56 -21.23 -11.25
CA LYS A 133 -13.51 -19.77 -11.45
C LYS A 133 -13.16 -19.04 -10.16
N MET A 134 -13.70 -19.47 -9.03
CA MET A 134 -13.48 -18.81 -7.73
C MET A 134 -12.11 -19.11 -7.11
N GLN A 135 -11.41 -20.18 -7.50
CA GLN A 135 -10.10 -20.53 -6.93
C GLN A 135 -9.05 -19.40 -6.94
N PRO A 136 -8.77 -18.71 -8.06
CA PRO A 136 -7.81 -17.61 -8.06
C PRO A 136 -8.25 -16.45 -7.16
N LEU A 137 -9.55 -16.17 -7.12
CA LEU A 137 -10.10 -15.12 -6.25
C LEU A 137 -9.95 -15.48 -4.76
N ARG A 138 -10.12 -16.76 -4.41
CA ARG A 138 -9.88 -17.27 -3.06
C ARG A 138 -8.43 -17.11 -2.62
N LYS A 139 -7.48 -17.31 -3.53
CA LYS A 139 -6.06 -17.05 -3.27
C LYS A 139 -5.81 -15.56 -3.05
N LEU A 140 -6.39 -14.68 -3.86
CA LEU A 140 -6.30 -13.23 -3.66
C LEU A 140 -6.88 -12.79 -2.31
N ALA A 141 -8.01 -13.35 -1.90
CA ALA A 141 -8.61 -13.06 -0.60
C ALA A 141 -7.73 -13.45 0.59
N GLY A 142 -6.92 -14.51 0.46
CA GLY A 142 -5.95 -14.87 1.50
C GLY A 142 -4.81 -13.85 1.63
N HIS A 143 -4.37 -13.25 0.52
CA HIS A 143 -3.33 -12.22 0.52
C HIS A 143 -3.86 -10.88 1.03
N TYR A 144 -5.05 -10.49 0.59
CA TYR A 144 -5.70 -9.22 0.92
C TYR A 144 -6.74 -9.33 2.03
N ARG A 145 -6.55 -10.28 2.97
CA ARG A 145 -7.50 -10.59 4.05
C ARG A 145 -7.87 -9.41 4.95
N ASN A 146 -7.09 -8.34 4.94
CA ASN A 146 -7.35 -7.17 5.78
C ASN A 146 -8.51 -6.30 5.26
N TRP A 147 -8.84 -6.39 3.97
CA TRP A 147 -9.84 -5.52 3.35
C TRP A 147 -10.73 -6.20 2.31
N PHE A 148 -10.28 -7.32 1.70
CA PHE A 148 -11.02 -8.02 0.67
C PHE A 148 -11.82 -9.20 1.27
N ARG A 149 -13.11 -9.28 0.95
CA ARG A 149 -14.06 -10.32 1.38
C ARG A 149 -14.69 -10.99 0.17
N LEU A 150 -14.77 -12.33 0.20
CA LEU A 150 -15.30 -13.13 -0.91
C LEU A 150 -16.83 -13.08 -0.96
N PRO A 151 -17.45 -13.22 -2.13
CA PRO A 151 -18.89 -13.48 -2.24
C PRO A 151 -19.32 -14.67 -1.37
N GLY A 152 -20.31 -14.48 -0.50
CA GLY A 152 -20.80 -15.50 0.44
C GLY A 152 -19.92 -15.69 1.68
N SER A 153 -18.95 -14.80 1.93
CA SER A 153 -18.18 -14.83 3.19
C SER A 153 -18.97 -14.31 4.39
N ASP A 154 -20.07 -13.62 4.14
CA ASP A 154 -20.97 -13.00 5.11
C ASP A 154 -21.91 -14.01 5.79
N THR A 155 -22.28 -15.10 5.10
CA THR A 155 -23.21 -16.12 5.61
C THR A 155 -22.54 -17.29 6.33
N LEU A 156 -21.20 -17.32 6.41
CA LEU A 156 -20.44 -18.43 6.98
C LEU A 156 -20.70 -18.67 8.48
N ASP A 157 -21.23 -17.69 9.20
CA ASP A 157 -21.51 -17.79 10.65
C ASP A 157 -22.97 -18.15 10.98
N CYS A 158 -23.83 -18.44 9.98
CA CYS A 158 -25.19 -18.94 10.22
C CYS A 158 -25.32 -20.47 10.16
N GLU A 159 -24.34 -21.19 9.60
CA GLU A 159 -24.46 -22.63 9.30
C GLU A 159 -23.42 -23.52 10.02
N LEU A 160 -22.56 -22.98 10.89
CA LEU A 160 -21.57 -23.80 11.62
C LEU A 160 -22.04 -24.20 13.02
N GLY A 161 -23.21 -24.84 13.06
CA GLY A 161 -23.49 -25.89 14.02
C GLY A 161 -23.36 -27.24 13.30
N ALA A 162 -22.48 -28.11 13.79
CA ALA A 162 -22.41 -29.54 13.51
C ALA A 162 -21.89 -30.01 12.11
N GLU A 163 -20.65 -30.50 12.13
CA GLU A 163 -20.21 -31.79 11.56
C GLU A 163 -20.32 -32.12 10.06
N HIS A 164 -21.02 -31.38 9.20
CA HIS A 164 -21.18 -31.76 7.78
C HIS A 164 -20.93 -30.63 6.77
N ALA A 165 -19.92 -29.78 6.99
CA ALA A 165 -19.49 -28.84 5.95
C ALA A 165 -18.74 -29.59 4.84
N ALA A 166 -19.48 -29.95 3.79
CA ALA A 166 -18.98 -30.52 2.55
C ALA A 166 -17.69 -29.81 2.05
N PRO A 167 -16.80 -30.52 1.35
CA PRO A 167 -15.55 -29.94 0.90
C PRO A 167 -15.87 -28.81 -0.08
N GLN A 168 -15.22 -27.64 0.02
CA GLN A 168 -15.13 -26.63 -1.05
C GLN A 168 -16.22 -25.52 -1.16
N THR A 169 -16.67 -24.88 -0.07
CA THR A 169 -17.41 -23.62 -0.22
C THR A 169 -16.51 -22.52 -0.83
N ALA A 170 -16.98 -21.90 -1.93
CA ALA A 170 -16.24 -20.90 -2.70
C ALA A 170 -15.94 -19.59 -1.93
N SER A 171 -16.49 -19.46 -0.73
CA SER A 171 -16.42 -18.30 0.17
C SER A 171 -15.22 -18.33 1.14
N ILE A 172 -14.46 -19.43 1.21
CA ILE A 172 -13.30 -19.57 2.11
C ILE A 172 -11.99 -19.19 1.38
N PRO A 173 -11.16 -18.28 1.90
CA PRO A 173 -9.84 -17.96 1.33
C PRO A 173 -8.87 -19.15 1.30
N LEU A 174 -7.94 -19.15 0.35
CA LEU A 174 -6.88 -20.17 0.23
C LEU A 174 -5.49 -19.55 0.41
N PRO A 175 -4.55 -20.19 1.12
CA PRO A 175 -4.74 -21.37 1.99
C PRO A 175 -5.62 -21.06 3.21
N GLU A 176 -6.22 -22.09 3.79
CA GLU A 176 -7.15 -21.94 4.94
C GLU A 176 -6.50 -21.29 6.16
N SER A 177 -5.18 -21.45 6.33
CA SER A 177 -4.39 -20.76 7.36
C SER A 177 -4.42 -19.24 7.26
N LYS A 178 -4.80 -18.68 6.09
CA LYS A 178 -4.95 -17.23 5.87
C LYS A 178 -6.41 -16.77 5.99
N ARG A 179 -7.31 -17.61 6.50
CA ARG A 179 -8.70 -17.21 6.79
C ARG A 179 -8.71 -16.01 7.76
N PRO A 180 -9.53 -14.98 7.53
CA PRO A 180 -9.77 -13.93 8.50
C PRO A 180 -10.18 -14.53 9.85
N ILE A 181 -9.60 -14.01 10.93
CA ILE A 181 -9.98 -14.37 12.31
C ILE A 181 -11.47 -14.08 12.46
N ASP A 182 -12.16 -14.93 13.21
CA ASP A 182 -13.60 -14.76 13.46
C ASP A 182 -13.87 -13.40 14.11
N PRO A 183 -14.86 -12.65 13.60
CA PRO A 183 -15.06 -11.27 14.00
C PRO A 183 -15.48 -11.20 15.48
N PRO A 184 -14.83 -10.37 16.31
CA PRO A 184 -15.24 -10.14 17.69
C PRO A 184 -16.70 -9.69 17.86
N THR A 185 -17.27 -9.04 16.83
CA THR A 185 -18.68 -8.62 16.82
C THR A 185 -19.66 -9.76 16.53
N GLY A 186 -19.18 -10.92 16.06
CA GLY A 186 -20.00 -12.02 15.56
C GLY A 186 -20.65 -11.77 14.19
N HIS A 187 -20.43 -10.61 13.58
CA HIS A 187 -20.96 -10.25 12.27
C HIS A 187 -19.81 -10.05 11.27
N ARG A 188 -19.79 -10.83 10.19
CA ARG A 188 -18.78 -10.69 9.12
C ARG A 188 -19.08 -9.51 8.20
N ALA A 189 -18.03 -8.90 7.67
CA ALA A 189 -18.19 -7.82 6.70
C ALA A 189 -18.81 -8.33 5.39
N PRO A 190 -19.67 -7.52 4.73
CA PRO A 190 -20.26 -7.88 3.46
C PRO A 190 -19.18 -8.10 2.38
N PRO A 191 -19.49 -8.87 1.32
CA PRO A 191 -18.53 -9.18 0.27
C PRO A 191 -18.03 -7.91 -0.42
N THR A 192 -16.72 -7.85 -0.65
CA THR A 192 -16.10 -6.73 -1.36
C THR A 192 -16.40 -6.85 -2.84
N ALA A 193 -16.81 -5.75 -3.47
CA ALA A 193 -17.01 -5.74 -4.92
C ALA A 193 -15.71 -6.09 -5.66
N ILE A 194 -15.77 -7.10 -6.53
CA ILE A 194 -14.58 -7.69 -7.19
C ILE A 194 -13.82 -6.65 -8.01
N TRP A 195 -14.53 -5.70 -8.63
CA TRP A 195 -13.91 -4.61 -9.40
C TRP A 195 -12.92 -3.78 -8.60
N LYS A 196 -13.08 -3.67 -7.27
CA LYS A 196 -12.13 -2.92 -6.41
C LYS A 196 -10.80 -3.64 -6.31
N ALA A 197 -10.81 -4.98 -6.28
CA ALA A 197 -9.60 -5.78 -6.36
C ALA A 197 -8.97 -5.73 -7.75
N ASP A 198 -9.78 -5.79 -8.81
CA ASP A 198 -9.30 -5.55 -10.18
C ASP A 198 -8.57 -4.20 -10.27
N PHE A 199 -9.24 -3.13 -9.85
CA PHE A 199 -8.71 -1.77 -9.88
C PHE A 199 -7.42 -1.62 -9.08
N PHE A 200 -7.40 -2.12 -7.83
CA PHE A 200 -6.21 -2.09 -6.99
C PHE A 200 -5.01 -2.78 -7.66
N ILE A 201 -5.20 -3.99 -8.19
CA ILE A 201 -4.13 -4.76 -8.84
C ILE A 201 -3.64 -4.04 -10.10
N TRP A 202 -4.54 -3.51 -10.93
CA TRP A 202 -4.17 -2.72 -12.11
C TRP A 202 -3.40 -1.44 -11.75
N CYS A 203 -3.79 -0.73 -10.70
CA CYS A 203 -3.03 0.42 -10.21
C CYS A 203 -1.59 0.06 -9.84
N GLN A 204 -1.38 -1.09 -9.20
CA GLN A 204 -0.04 -1.57 -8.85
C GLN A 204 0.78 -1.94 -10.10
N VAL A 205 0.16 -2.54 -11.12
CA VAL A 205 0.83 -2.88 -12.39
C VAL A 205 1.21 -1.61 -13.15
N TRP A 206 0.30 -0.65 -13.26
CA TRP A 206 0.58 0.66 -13.86
C TRP A 206 1.69 1.42 -13.13
N ASN A 207 1.75 1.32 -11.80
CA ASN A 207 2.85 1.88 -11.03
C ASN A 207 4.21 1.27 -11.44
N THR A 208 4.30 -0.06 -11.63
CA THR A 208 5.54 -0.70 -12.15
C THR A 208 5.86 -0.22 -13.56
N PHE A 209 4.86 -0.13 -14.44
CA PHE A 209 5.05 0.31 -15.81
C PHE A 209 5.60 1.75 -15.87
N PHE A 210 5.01 2.69 -15.12
CA PHE A 210 5.49 4.07 -15.07
C PHE A 210 6.89 4.18 -14.48
N GLN A 211 7.26 3.34 -13.51
CA GLN A 211 8.63 3.28 -13.01
C GLN A 211 9.61 2.72 -14.04
N ALA A 212 9.20 1.74 -14.86
CA ALA A 212 10.00 1.26 -15.98
C ALA A 212 10.23 2.35 -17.04
N CYS A 213 9.21 3.14 -17.36
CA CYS A 213 9.37 4.30 -18.23
C CYS A 213 10.31 5.35 -17.61
N LEU A 214 10.10 5.68 -16.33
CA LEU A 214 10.93 6.64 -15.60
C LEU A 214 12.41 6.22 -15.61
N CYS A 215 12.71 4.97 -15.28
CA CYS A 215 14.09 4.48 -15.26
C CYS A 215 14.68 4.44 -16.67
N GLY A 216 13.88 4.13 -17.70
CA GLY A 216 14.29 4.21 -19.10
C GLY A 216 14.75 5.61 -19.50
N PHE A 217 13.98 6.65 -19.15
CA PHE A 217 14.40 8.04 -19.38
C PHE A 217 15.59 8.45 -18.51
N MET A 218 15.64 8.01 -17.25
CA MET A 218 16.66 8.43 -16.28
C MET A 218 18.03 7.76 -16.48
N TRP A 219 18.06 6.53 -16.94
CA TRP A 219 19.31 5.78 -17.18
C TRP A 219 19.67 5.68 -18.66
N GLY A 220 18.68 5.83 -19.56
CA GLY A 220 18.90 5.74 -21.00
C GLY A 220 19.26 7.05 -21.70
N MET A 221 19.04 8.21 -21.07
CA MET A 221 19.31 9.53 -21.67
C MET A 221 20.27 10.37 -20.83
N ASN A 222 21.11 11.16 -21.51
CA ASN A 222 21.97 12.15 -20.87
C ASN A 222 21.16 13.33 -20.33
N ARG A 223 21.67 13.97 -19.26
CA ARG A 223 21.02 15.13 -18.58
C ARG A 223 20.66 16.27 -19.54
N ILE A 224 21.46 16.47 -20.57
CA ILE A 224 21.34 17.59 -21.51
C ILE A 224 20.20 17.35 -22.52
N GLU A 225 19.99 16.10 -22.93
CA GLU A 225 19.02 15.71 -23.96
C GLU A 225 17.68 15.28 -23.36
N ARG A 226 17.61 15.04 -22.04
CA ARG A 226 16.39 14.59 -21.38
C ARG A 226 15.33 15.70 -21.36
N PRO A 227 14.09 15.41 -21.80
CA PRO A 227 13.00 16.37 -21.67
C PRO A 227 12.76 16.71 -20.19
N SER A 228 12.72 18.00 -19.85
CA SER A 228 12.55 18.46 -18.46
C SER A 228 11.24 18.02 -17.82
N TRP A 229 10.22 17.74 -18.63
CA TRP A 229 8.91 17.29 -18.17
C TRP A 229 8.85 15.80 -17.82
N SER A 230 9.69 14.95 -18.43
CA SER A 230 9.50 13.49 -18.41
C SER A 230 9.66 12.92 -17.01
N THR A 231 10.74 13.29 -16.31
CA THR A 231 11.00 12.85 -14.93
C THR A 231 9.85 13.23 -13.99
N GLY A 232 9.41 14.49 -14.03
CA GLY A 232 8.33 14.98 -13.17
C GLY A 232 7.00 14.29 -13.45
N LEU A 233 6.66 14.12 -14.73
CA LEU A 233 5.41 13.48 -15.15
C LEU A 233 5.35 12.02 -14.68
N PHE A 234 6.39 11.22 -14.97
CA PHE A 234 6.35 9.79 -14.63
C PHE A 234 6.43 9.55 -13.13
N VAL A 235 7.15 10.39 -12.37
CA VAL A 235 7.10 10.35 -10.89
C VAL A 235 5.69 10.66 -10.40
N ALA A 236 5.05 11.72 -10.90
CA ALA A 236 3.70 12.09 -10.49
C ALA A 236 2.67 11.00 -10.84
N LEU A 237 2.74 10.41 -12.05
CA LEU A 237 1.87 9.32 -12.48
C LEU A 237 2.07 8.05 -11.64
N ALA A 238 3.33 7.66 -11.41
CA ALA A 238 3.66 6.48 -10.61
C ALA A 238 3.16 6.64 -9.16
N CYS A 239 3.49 7.75 -8.50
CA CYS A 239 3.06 8.00 -7.13
C CYS A 239 1.53 8.19 -7.04
N GLY A 240 0.92 8.88 -8.00
CA GLY A 240 -0.51 9.11 -8.06
C GLY A 240 -1.31 7.82 -8.19
N ILE A 241 -0.97 6.95 -9.13
CA ILE A 241 -1.71 5.70 -9.35
C ILE A 241 -1.57 4.73 -8.17
N ALA A 242 -0.38 4.67 -7.54
CA ALA A 242 -0.18 3.89 -6.32
C ALA A 242 -0.98 4.45 -5.14
N GLY A 243 -1.02 5.77 -4.99
CA GLY A 243 -1.82 6.45 -3.96
C GLY A 243 -3.31 6.17 -4.10
N ILE A 244 -3.85 6.28 -5.32
CA ILE A 244 -5.27 5.99 -5.60
C ILE A 244 -5.62 4.53 -5.28
N GLY A 245 -4.78 3.58 -5.69
CA GLY A 245 -4.95 2.16 -5.32
C GLY A 245 -4.93 1.95 -3.80
N GLY A 246 -3.96 2.56 -3.11
CA GLY A 246 -3.85 2.52 -1.65
C GLY A 246 -5.10 3.03 -0.94
N ILE A 247 -5.68 4.13 -1.40
CA ILE A 247 -6.91 4.73 -0.84
C ILE A 247 -8.08 3.74 -0.90
N VAL A 248 -8.25 3.02 -2.01
CA VAL A 248 -9.33 2.01 -2.13
C VAL A 248 -9.17 0.93 -1.08
N SER A 249 -7.95 0.37 -0.94
CA SER A 249 -7.68 -0.67 0.05
C SER A 249 -7.89 -0.16 1.49
N TYR A 250 -7.58 1.11 1.75
CA TYR A 250 -7.76 1.74 3.06
C TYR A 250 -9.24 1.95 3.40
N ILE A 251 -10.04 2.46 2.47
CA ILE A 251 -11.48 2.68 2.67
C ILE A 251 -12.19 1.35 2.94
N GLU A 252 -11.89 0.32 2.13
CA GLU A 252 -12.47 -1.01 2.34
C GLU A 252 -12.00 -1.64 3.66
N GLY A 253 -10.71 -1.52 4.00
CA GLY A 253 -10.20 -2.00 5.29
C GLY A 253 -10.88 -1.33 6.48
N ARG A 254 -11.19 -0.03 6.39
CA ARG A 254 -11.99 0.67 7.40
C ARG A 254 -13.43 0.19 7.46
N ARG A 255 -14.05 -0.12 6.33
CA ARG A 255 -15.41 -0.67 6.28
C ARG A 255 -15.48 -2.04 6.95
N VAL A 256 -14.51 -2.91 6.65
CA VAL A 256 -14.37 -4.23 7.28
C VAL A 256 -14.23 -4.09 8.80
N LYS A 257 -13.29 -3.29 9.28
CA LYS A 257 -13.07 -3.06 10.72
C LYS A 257 -14.28 -2.44 11.44
N LYS A 258 -15.13 -1.69 10.72
CA LYS A 258 -16.37 -1.11 11.27
C LYS A 258 -17.45 -2.17 11.52
N VAL A 259 -17.48 -3.25 10.73
CA VAL A 259 -18.47 -4.33 10.84
C VAL A 259 -17.96 -5.45 11.74
N GLU A 260 -16.75 -5.94 11.47
CA GLU A 260 -16.14 -7.08 12.19
C GLU A 260 -15.61 -6.68 13.57
N GLY A 261 -15.45 -5.38 13.81
CA GLY A 261 -14.82 -4.87 15.03
C GLY A 261 -13.30 -4.96 14.98
N VAL A 262 -12.68 -4.39 16.01
CA VAL A 262 -11.23 -4.49 16.22
C VAL A 262 -11.02 -5.40 17.43
N PRO A 263 -10.17 -6.43 17.34
CA PRO A 263 -9.87 -7.25 18.50
C PRO A 263 -9.24 -6.36 19.59
N PRO A 264 -9.73 -6.44 20.84
CA PRO A 264 -9.17 -5.66 21.92
C PRO A 264 -7.71 -6.06 22.15
N THR A 265 -6.87 -5.05 22.43
CA THR A 265 -5.46 -5.28 22.76
C THR A 265 -5.36 -6.02 24.09
N ALA A 266 -4.31 -6.83 24.30
CA ALA A 266 -4.09 -7.50 25.59
C ALA A 266 -4.15 -6.54 26.81
N ALA A 267 -3.65 -5.31 26.65
CA ALA A 267 -3.75 -4.27 27.68
C ALA A 267 -5.19 -3.77 27.92
N GLN A 268 -6.04 -3.79 26.89
CA GLN A 268 -7.45 -3.42 27.01
C GLN A 268 -8.25 -4.54 27.65
N LEU A 269 -7.96 -5.81 27.30
CA LEU A 269 -8.54 -6.97 27.98
C LEU A 269 -8.15 -6.99 29.46
N ALA A 270 -6.90 -6.69 29.79
CA ALA A 270 -6.46 -6.58 31.18
C ALA A 270 -7.16 -5.45 31.96
N ALA A 271 -7.41 -4.30 31.32
CA ALA A 271 -8.17 -3.21 31.93
C ALA A 271 -9.67 -3.55 32.11
N LEU A 272 -10.27 -4.24 31.14
CA LEU A 272 -11.66 -4.72 31.22
C LEU A 272 -11.84 -5.80 32.30
N GLY A 273 -10.84 -6.64 32.52
CA GLY A 273 -10.85 -7.63 33.61
C GLY A 273 -10.66 -6.99 34.99
N ALA A 274 -9.92 -5.89 35.09
CA ALA A 274 -9.71 -5.17 36.35
C ALA A 274 -10.92 -4.32 36.79
N ASP A 275 -11.82 -3.96 35.87
CA ASP A 275 -13.08 -3.25 36.16
C ASP A 275 -14.25 -4.21 36.49
N GLN A 276 -14.04 -5.53 36.40
CA GLN A 276 -15.06 -6.56 36.69
C GLN A 276 -14.92 -7.22 38.08
N ASP A 277 -13.88 -6.87 38.84
CA ASP A 277 -13.64 -7.27 40.24
C ASP A 277 -13.91 -6.09 41.19
#